data_AF-A0A8E6EX11-F1
#
_entry.id   AF-A0A8E6EX11-F1
#
_cell.length_a   1.000
_cell.length_b   1.000
_cell.length_c   1.000
_cell.angle_alpha   90.00
_cell.angle_beta   90.00
_cell.angle_gamma   90.00
#
_symmetry.space_group_name_H-M   'P 1'
#
loop_
_entity.id
_entity.type
_entity.pdbx_description
1 polymer ?
#
loop_
_entity_poly.entity_id
_entity_poly.type
_entity_poly.pdbx_seq_one_letter_code
_entity_poly.pdbx_strand_id
1 'polypeptide(L)'
;MNPTLERDYRAQFPNRRTYFCLAIGFTLLVMYGCFVPFEFRSLSLPDAIEKFQVVLSQPIQPTLNSDWLINIVMCIPVGFLWAGFWGVDRSRWLQSIVCIVLIPFLMLFSAGIEFTQLFIPKRVSSIQDIAANTFGGAVGCLSWLLFGTASTDLIRRIDQLQGTANVWRKLVPIYLIGLILLHTTPFDLVDFGFLKVKWKDGNIRFIPFHFPEFAPEHLRKLWKEQFLEKTFFNIGYFFPAGLILAGLDWPRNKNSLGALKVIGAGFVLAAFIECLQLTVFSRAFEATDIITGTLAVAFGWSMSQLMTKPDGVIRLRIPLLLLWVVGLMVMNWQPFNFLEDAVALRSNRKGFNWMPFVDYYEHDYLDAFYKMFQKMLVFVPIGVLLTKPGPGLPWLKILIPSLALAVGIEAGQNYLPSHYPTISDVLIEPIGALAGMLLVRLVQKSRS
;
A
#
# COMPACT_ATOMS: atom_id res chain seq x y z
N MET A 1 3.65 -7.34 41.67
CA MET A 1 4.16 -7.87 40.39
C MET A 1 5.68 -7.82 40.45
N ASN A 2 6.40 -8.87 40.06
CA ASN A 2 7.86 -8.96 40.24
C ASN A 2 8.58 -7.88 39.38
N PRO A 3 9.45 -7.02 39.94
CA PRO A 3 10.09 -5.92 39.20
C PRO A 3 10.91 -6.36 37.98
N THR A 4 11.38 -7.61 37.94
CA THR A 4 12.02 -8.20 36.75
C THR A 4 11.02 -8.41 35.60
N LEU A 5 9.83 -8.94 35.90
CA LEU A 5 8.76 -9.15 34.91
C LEU A 5 8.25 -7.82 34.32
N GLU A 6 8.21 -6.75 35.13
CA GLU A 6 7.79 -5.43 34.66
C GLU A 6 8.84 -4.80 33.71
N ARG A 7 10.13 -5.03 33.97
CA ARG A 7 11.23 -4.57 33.11
C ARG A 7 11.24 -5.29 31.76
N ASP A 8 10.98 -6.60 31.78
CA ASP A 8 10.89 -7.41 30.55
C ASP A 8 9.66 -7.04 29.72
N TYR A 9 8.52 -6.71 30.34
CA TYR A 9 7.33 -6.23 29.65
C TYR A 9 7.55 -4.90 28.91
N ARG A 10 8.26 -3.95 29.54
CA ARG A 10 8.55 -2.63 28.93
C ARG A 10 9.60 -2.70 27.81
N ALA A 11 10.43 -3.75 27.78
CA ALA A 11 11.38 -3.98 26.71
C ALA A 11 10.74 -4.55 25.44
N GLN A 12 9.53 -5.13 25.54
CA GLN A 12 8.81 -5.75 24.42
C GLN A 12 8.31 -4.75 23.39
N PHE A 13 8.23 -5.22 22.15
CA PHE A 13 7.71 -4.45 21.03
C PHE A 13 6.19 -4.22 21.18
N PRO A 14 5.67 -2.99 20.93
CA PRO A 14 6.40 -1.79 20.61
C PRO A 14 6.98 -1.15 21.89
N ASN A 15 8.24 -0.71 21.80
CA ASN A 15 8.92 -0.01 22.89
C ASN A 15 9.26 1.43 22.47
N ARG A 16 9.89 2.18 23.38
CA ARG A 16 10.28 3.57 23.13
C ARG A 16 11.11 3.75 21.85
N ARG A 17 12.03 2.83 21.54
CA ARG A 17 12.84 2.91 20.31
C ARG A 17 11.99 2.71 19.06
N THR A 18 11.01 1.80 19.11
CA THR A 18 10.04 1.61 18.04
C THR A 18 9.30 2.91 17.73
N TYR A 19 8.73 3.57 18.76
CA TYR A 19 8.03 4.83 18.58
C TYR A 19 8.96 5.93 18.05
N PHE A 20 10.20 6.01 18.50
CA PHE A 20 11.18 6.96 17.98
C PHE A 20 11.45 6.77 16.49
N CYS A 21 11.77 5.54 16.06
CA CYS A 21 12.04 5.23 14.66
C CYS A 21 10.83 5.54 13.78
N LEU A 22 9.62 5.19 14.24
CA LEU A 22 8.38 5.50 13.52
C LEU A 22 8.11 7.01 13.48
N ALA A 23 8.29 7.72 14.60
CA ALA A 23 8.07 9.16 14.68
C ALA A 23 9.01 9.92 13.73
N ILE A 24 10.30 9.59 13.71
CA ILE A 24 11.26 10.17 12.77
C ILE A 24 10.87 9.82 11.33
N GLY A 25 10.59 8.54 11.04
CA GLY A 25 10.21 8.10 9.70
C GLY A 25 8.99 8.86 9.15
N PHE A 26 7.93 8.97 9.94
CA PHE A 26 6.73 9.73 9.56
C PHE A 26 7.00 11.24 9.46
N THR A 27 7.80 11.81 10.36
CA THR A 27 8.16 13.24 10.29
C THR A 27 8.92 13.54 8.99
N LEU A 28 9.90 12.71 8.64
CA LEU A 28 10.65 12.85 7.39
C LEU A 28 9.77 12.65 6.17
N LEU A 29 8.81 11.72 6.22
CA LEU A 29 7.83 11.51 5.13
C LEU A 29 6.94 12.74 4.92
N VAL A 30 6.45 13.35 6.00
CA VAL A 30 5.67 14.60 5.91
C VAL A 30 6.53 15.73 5.35
N MET A 31 7.75 15.94 5.87
CA MET A 31 8.68 16.94 5.34
C MET A 31 8.96 16.72 3.85
N TYR A 32 9.15 15.46 3.44
CA TYR A 32 9.35 15.09 2.05
C TYR A 32 8.17 15.58 1.19
N GLY A 33 6.94 15.21 1.55
CA GLY A 33 5.73 15.64 0.84
C GLY A 33 5.58 17.16 0.77
N CYS A 34 5.93 17.88 1.84
CA CYS A 34 5.88 19.34 1.88
C CYS A 34 6.93 20.02 1.00
N PHE A 35 8.08 19.39 0.76
CA PHE A 35 9.21 19.99 0.05
C PHE A 35 9.34 19.56 -1.42
N VAL A 36 8.70 18.47 -1.85
CA VAL A 36 8.56 18.14 -3.28
C VAL A 36 8.04 19.36 -4.05
N PRO A 37 8.58 19.73 -5.24
CA PRO A 37 9.61 19.03 -6.02
C PRO A 37 11.06 19.44 -5.72
N PHE A 38 11.35 20.05 -4.57
CA PHE A 38 12.70 20.50 -4.16
C PHE A 38 13.34 21.53 -5.10
N GLU A 39 12.53 22.31 -5.82
CA GLU A 39 13.00 23.41 -6.67
C GLU A 39 13.18 24.68 -5.84
N PHE A 40 14.35 24.83 -5.22
CA PHE A 40 14.64 26.01 -4.41
C PHE A 40 15.04 27.21 -5.26
N ARG A 41 14.41 28.36 -5.00
CA ARG A 41 14.84 29.68 -5.47
C ARG A 41 15.67 30.38 -4.41
N SER A 42 16.57 31.25 -4.84
CA SER A 42 17.18 32.22 -3.95
C SER A 42 16.14 33.27 -3.52
N LEU A 43 16.03 33.47 -2.22
CA LEU A 43 15.27 34.55 -1.61
C LEU A 43 16.12 35.09 -0.47
N SER A 44 16.24 36.40 -0.33
CA SER A 44 17.00 36.96 0.79
C SER A 44 16.26 36.68 2.11
N LEU A 45 17.00 36.50 3.21
CA LEU A 45 16.40 36.26 4.51
C LEU A 45 15.45 37.40 4.95
N PRO A 46 15.79 38.70 4.76
CA PRO A 46 14.87 39.80 5.02
C PRO A 46 13.56 39.68 4.23
N ASP A 47 13.62 39.41 2.92
CA ASP A 47 12.42 39.27 2.09
C ASP A 47 11.58 38.06 2.49
N ALA A 48 12.23 36.96 2.90
CA ALA A 48 11.55 35.76 3.38
C ALA A 48 10.79 36.05 4.69
N ILE A 49 11.41 36.78 5.62
CA ILE A 49 10.77 37.18 6.87
C ILE A 49 9.57 38.09 6.60
N GLU A 50 9.70 39.10 5.73
CA GLU A 50 8.60 40.00 5.37
C GLU A 50 7.43 39.22 4.74
N LYS A 51 7.72 38.35 3.77
CA LYS A 51 6.70 37.48 3.15
C LYS A 51 6.03 36.56 4.17
N PHE A 52 6.80 35.99 5.10
CA PHE A 52 6.24 35.13 6.12
C PHE A 52 5.36 35.89 7.12
N GLN A 53 5.71 37.13 7.47
CA GLN A 53 4.85 37.99 8.28
C GLN A 53 3.50 38.24 7.59
N VAL A 54 3.51 38.46 6.27
CA VAL A 54 2.27 38.56 5.49
C VAL A 54 1.46 37.26 5.60
N VAL A 55 2.07 36.10 5.42
CA VAL A 55 1.41 34.79 5.58
C VAL A 55 0.78 34.65 6.97
N LEU A 56 1.53 34.97 8.03
CA LEU A 56 1.06 34.91 9.42
C LEU A 56 -0.05 35.94 9.75
N SER A 57 -0.17 37.01 8.97
CA SER A 57 -1.21 38.03 9.15
C SER A 57 -2.53 37.68 8.45
N GLN A 58 -2.55 36.65 7.61
CA GLN A 58 -3.76 36.24 6.90
C GLN A 58 -4.81 35.68 7.87
N PRO A 59 -6.12 35.90 7.61
CA PRO A 59 -7.17 35.31 8.42
C PRO A 59 -7.21 33.78 8.23
N ILE A 60 -7.38 33.04 9.32
CA ILE A 60 -7.63 31.60 9.27
C ILE A 60 -9.06 31.39 8.77
N GLN A 61 -9.18 30.99 7.50
CA GLN A 61 -10.45 30.58 6.90
C GLN A 61 -10.42 29.06 6.72
N PRO A 62 -11.07 28.27 7.59
CA PRO A 62 -11.15 26.83 7.41
C PRO A 62 -12.01 26.55 6.16
N THR A 63 -11.34 26.29 5.05
CA THR A 63 -12.00 25.84 3.83
C THR A 63 -12.15 24.31 3.89
N LEU A 64 -13.33 23.77 3.58
CA LEU A 64 -13.57 22.32 3.49
C LEU A 64 -12.99 21.73 2.19
N ASN A 65 -11.78 22.16 1.85
CA ASN A 65 -11.08 21.73 0.66
C ASN A 65 -10.24 20.49 1.01
N SER A 66 -9.97 19.64 0.00
CA SER A 66 -9.19 18.40 0.16
C SER A 66 -7.85 18.63 0.86
N ASP A 67 -7.20 19.75 0.59
CA ASP A 67 -5.84 20.05 1.05
C ASP A 67 -5.78 20.27 2.56
N TRP A 68 -6.80 20.93 3.12
CA TRP A 68 -6.89 21.16 4.56
C TRP A 68 -7.05 19.84 5.34
N LEU A 69 -7.89 18.94 4.83
CA LEU A 69 -8.08 17.62 5.43
C LEU A 69 -6.82 16.74 5.33
N ILE A 70 -6.12 16.79 4.18
CA ILE A 70 -4.87 16.03 3.98
C ILE A 70 -3.82 16.45 5.00
N ASN A 71 -3.61 17.75 5.20
CA ASN A 71 -2.65 18.28 6.17
C ASN A 71 -2.98 17.83 7.62
N ILE A 72 -4.27 17.84 8.00
CA ILE A 72 -4.71 17.29 9.29
C ILE A 72 -4.38 15.79 9.38
N VAL A 73 -4.80 14.99 8.40
CA VAL A 73 -4.65 13.53 8.40
C VAL A 73 -3.18 13.11 8.43
N MET A 74 -2.30 13.79 7.68
CA MET A 74 -0.86 13.51 7.65
C MET A 74 -0.17 13.80 8.98
N CYS A 75 -0.62 14.81 9.73
CA CYS A 75 -0.02 15.19 11.01
C CYS A 75 -0.56 14.39 12.22
N ILE A 76 -1.70 13.72 12.12
CA ILE A 76 -2.23 12.84 13.20
C ILE A 76 -1.20 11.76 13.60
N PRO A 77 -0.62 10.96 12.67
CA PRO A 77 0.41 9.99 13.02
C PRO A 77 1.63 10.62 13.67
N VAL A 78 2.08 11.80 13.21
CA VAL A 78 3.25 12.51 13.76
C VAL A 78 3.03 12.85 15.22
N GLY A 79 1.89 13.47 15.56
CA GLY A 79 1.53 13.79 16.93
C GLY A 79 1.40 12.55 17.82
N PHE A 80 0.72 11.51 17.34
CA PHE A 80 0.55 10.25 18.06
C PHE A 80 1.88 9.55 18.36
N LEU A 81 2.77 9.46 17.37
CA LEU A 81 4.05 8.74 17.49
C LEU A 81 5.06 9.48 18.38
N TRP A 82 5.15 10.82 18.27
CA TRP A 82 6.01 11.60 19.17
C TRP A 82 5.47 11.60 20.62
N ALA A 83 4.16 11.68 20.81
CA ALA A 83 3.54 11.48 22.13
C ALA A 83 3.83 10.07 22.66
N GLY A 84 3.79 9.05 21.79
CA GLY A 84 4.17 7.69 22.13
C GLY A 84 5.63 7.52 22.54
N PHE A 85 6.56 8.13 21.81
CA PHE A 85 7.98 8.09 22.13
C PHE A 85 8.30 8.66 23.52
N TRP A 86 7.69 9.79 23.87
CA TRP A 86 7.93 10.45 25.15
C TRP A 86 7.04 9.92 26.29
N GLY A 87 5.88 9.34 25.96
CA GLY A 87 4.82 8.96 26.90
C GLY A 87 4.66 7.46 27.16
N VAL A 88 5.18 6.57 26.30
CA VAL A 88 5.05 5.10 26.50
C VAL A 88 5.64 4.68 27.85
N ASP A 89 4.93 3.80 28.56
CA ASP A 89 5.28 3.29 29.89
C ASP A 89 5.44 4.37 31.00
N ARG A 90 4.93 5.59 30.77
CA ARG A 90 4.86 6.68 31.76
C ARG A 90 3.47 6.82 32.37
N SER A 91 3.38 7.48 33.51
CA SER A 91 2.08 7.80 34.14
C SER A 91 1.23 8.72 33.26
N ARG A 92 -0.10 8.64 33.37
CA ARG A 92 -1.02 9.49 32.59
C ARG A 92 -0.74 10.98 32.74
N TRP A 93 -0.36 11.43 33.94
CA TRP A 93 0.01 12.82 34.20
C TRP A 93 1.23 13.27 33.36
N LEU A 94 2.30 12.45 33.30
CA LEU A 94 3.46 12.75 32.46
C LEU A 94 3.10 12.73 30.97
N GLN A 95 2.23 11.82 30.54
CA GLN A 95 1.76 11.78 29.15
C GLN A 95 1.00 13.06 28.78
N SER A 96 0.15 13.58 29.67
CA SER A 96 -0.55 14.85 29.46
C SER A 96 0.43 16.02 29.34
N ILE A 97 1.45 16.09 30.20
CA ILE A 97 2.50 17.12 30.11
C ILE A 97 3.25 17.04 28.78
N VAL A 98 3.63 15.83 28.36
CA VAL A 98 4.25 15.60 27.05
C VAL A 98 3.39 16.17 25.94
N CYS A 99 2.08 15.89 25.93
CA CYS A 99 1.19 16.39 24.89
C CYS A 99 1.07 17.91 24.89
N ILE A 100 0.94 18.53 26.08
CA ILE A 100 0.88 20.00 26.24
C ILE A 100 2.14 20.67 25.69
N VAL A 101 3.32 20.10 25.98
CA VAL A 101 4.59 20.63 25.51
C VAL A 101 4.80 20.35 24.02
N LEU A 102 4.37 19.18 23.52
CA LEU A 102 4.58 18.76 22.14
C LEU A 102 3.78 19.58 21.12
N ILE A 103 2.56 20.02 21.45
CA ILE A 103 1.71 20.78 20.52
C ILE A 103 2.39 22.10 20.04
N PRO A 104 2.95 22.95 20.92
CA PRO A 104 3.76 24.10 20.51
C PRO A 104 4.95 23.74 19.62
N PHE A 105 5.64 22.62 19.90
CA PHE A 105 6.74 22.16 19.05
C PHE A 105 6.26 21.76 17.66
N LEU A 106 5.11 21.08 17.54
CA LEU A 106 4.51 20.73 16.25
C LEU A 106 4.07 21.97 15.46
N MET A 107 3.54 22.98 16.15
CA MET A 107 3.21 24.27 15.54
C MET A 107 4.44 24.99 15.00
N LEU A 108 5.52 25.08 15.81
CA LEU A 108 6.79 25.67 15.37
C LEU A 108 7.41 24.90 14.22
N PHE A 109 7.35 23.56 14.26
CA PHE A 109 7.80 22.71 13.18
C PHE A 109 7.03 22.97 11.88
N SER A 110 5.69 23.06 11.95
CA SER A 110 4.87 23.39 10.79
C SER A 110 5.16 24.80 10.27
N ALA A 111 5.35 25.79 11.15
CA ALA A 111 5.76 27.13 10.74
C ALA A 111 7.13 27.12 10.05
N GLY A 112 8.06 26.28 10.49
CA GLY A 112 9.35 26.08 9.83
C GLY A 112 9.24 25.44 8.44
N ILE A 113 8.32 24.50 8.26
CA ILE A 113 7.99 23.92 6.93
C ILE A 113 7.47 25.03 6.00
N GLU A 114 6.46 25.77 6.44
CA GLU A 114 5.84 26.84 5.65
C GLU A 114 6.82 27.96 5.31
N PHE A 115 7.69 28.34 6.25
CA PHE A 115 8.77 29.29 6.01
C PHE A 115 9.75 28.78 4.96
N THR A 116 10.11 27.49 5.01
CA THR A 116 11.00 26.86 4.02
C THR A 116 10.35 26.81 2.64
N GLN A 117 9.03 26.62 2.56
CA GLN A 117 8.29 26.61 1.30
C GLN A 117 8.28 27.98 0.58
N LEU A 118 8.54 29.10 1.26
CA LEU A 118 8.72 30.40 0.59
C LEU A 118 9.88 30.39 -0.42
N PHE A 119 10.86 29.50 -0.19
CA PHE A 119 11.99 29.26 -1.07
C PHE A 119 11.65 28.28 -2.20
N ILE A 120 10.43 27.74 -2.29
CA ILE A 120 10.02 26.78 -3.31
C ILE A 120 8.90 27.42 -4.16
N PRO A 121 9.15 27.88 -5.41
CA PRO A 121 8.20 28.67 -6.18
C PRO A 121 6.84 27.99 -6.45
N LYS A 122 6.84 26.65 -6.54
CA LYS A 122 5.64 25.84 -6.79
C LYS A 122 4.81 25.56 -5.54
N ARG A 123 5.28 25.99 -4.36
CA ARG A 123 4.56 25.83 -3.09
C ARG A 123 3.98 27.17 -2.66
N VAL A 124 2.79 27.11 -2.08
CA VAL A 124 2.08 28.26 -1.54
C VAL A 124 2.09 28.11 -0.04
N SER A 125 2.82 28.99 0.64
CA SER A 125 2.83 29.00 2.10
C SER A 125 1.53 29.61 2.64
N SER A 126 0.96 28.99 3.68
CA SER A 126 -0.33 29.38 4.23
C SER A 126 -0.40 29.20 5.75
N ILE A 127 -1.00 30.17 6.44
CA ILE A 127 -1.34 30.02 7.86
C ILE A 127 -2.37 28.90 8.09
N GLN A 128 -3.18 28.59 7.08
CA GLN A 128 -4.17 27.51 7.16
C GLN A 128 -3.48 26.15 7.31
N ASP A 129 -2.32 25.97 6.67
CA ASP A 129 -1.55 24.72 6.74
C ASP A 129 -0.84 24.58 8.08
N ILE A 130 -0.32 25.69 8.64
CA ILE A 130 0.16 25.73 10.03
C ILE A 130 -0.95 25.30 10.99
N ALA A 131 -2.15 25.86 10.83
CA ALA A 131 -3.29 25.53 11.68
C ALA A 131 -3.72 24.07 11.50
N ALA A 132 -3.80 23.58 10.26
CA ALA A 132 -4.18 22.20 9.92
C ALA A 132 -3.22 21.18 10.51
N ASN A 133 -1.92 21.34 10.26
CA ASN A 133 -0.87 20.45 10.73
C ASN A 133 -0.81 20.45 12.27
N THR A 134 -0.93 21.63 12.89
CA THR A 134 -0.99 21.75 14.36
C THR A 134 -2.21 21.06 14.93
N PHE A 135 -3.38 21.24 14.31
CA PHE A 135 -4.62 20.59 14.73
C PHE A 135 -4.54 19.07 14.57
N GLY A 136 -4.07 18.56 13.43
CA GLY A 136 -3.82 17.14 13.21
C GLY A 136 -2.86 16.57 14.24
N GLY A 137 -1.75 17.26 14.51
CA GLY A 137 -0.80 16.90 15.56
C GLY A 137 -1.44 16.84 16.95
N ALA A 138 -2.28 17.81 17.30
CA ALA A 138 -3.02 17.83 18.56
C ALA A 138 -4.04 16.68 18.67
N VAL A 139 -4.74 16.35 17.58
CA VAL A 139 -5.63 15.18 17.51
C VAL A 139 -4.83 13.88 17.66
N GLY A 140 -3.63 13.80 17.09
CA GLY A 140 -2.69 12.70 17.30
C GLY A 140 -2.27 12.53 18.77
N CYS A 141 -1.89 13.62 19.43
CA CYS A 141 -1.60 13.66 20.86
C CYS A 141 -2.79 13.21 21.71
N LEU A 142 -3.99 13.72 21.41
CA LEU A 142 -5.22 13.32 22.10
C LEU A 142 -5.51 11.82 21.91
N SER A 143 -5.35 11.32 20.68
CA SER A 143 -5.51 9.91 20.36
C SER A 143 -4.53 9.03 21.15
N TRP A 144 -3.30 9.50 21.39
CA TRP A 144 -2.34 8.82 22.26
C TRP A 144 -2.83 8.76 23.71
N LEU A 145 -3.34 9.87 24.26
CA LEU A 145 -3.86 9.90 25.64
C LEU A 145 -5.05 8.96 25.83
N LEU A 146 -5.94 8.89 24.82
CA LEU A 146 -7.14 8.05 24.86
C LEU A 146 -6.83 6.57 24.66
N PHE A 147 -5.97 6.25 23.68
CA PHE A 147 -5.83 4.89 23.17
C PHE A 147 -4.39 4.37 23.12
N GLY A 148 -3.37 5.22 23.28
CA GLY A 148 -1.96 4.87 23.06
C GLY A 148 -1.44 3.76 23.97
N THR A 149 -1.76 3.83 25.27
CA THR A 149 -1.40 2.79 26.25
C THR A 149 -2.13 1.48 25.96
N ALA A 150 -3.46 1.53 25.78
CA ALA A 150 -4.28 0.36 25.46
C ALA A 150 -3.85 -0.32 24.14
N SER A 151 -3.51 0.47 23.12
CA SER A 151 -3.03 -0.03 21.83
C SER A 151 -1.65 -0.68 21.97
N THR A 152 -0.74 -0.06 22.73
CA THR A 152 0.58 -0.63 23.02
C THR A 152 0.46 -1.97 23.76
N ASP A 153 -0.36 -2.02 24.80
CA ASP A 153 -0.61 -3.24 25.57
C ASP A 153 -1.29 -4.31 24.74
N LEU A 154 -2.23 -3.95 23.88
CA LEU A 154 -2.85 -4.88 22.94
C LEU A 154 -1.79 -5.48 22.01
N ILE A 155 -0.92 -4.68 21.40
CA ILE A 155 0.14 -5.17 20.52
C ILE A 155 1.13 -6.07 21.28
N ARG A 156 1.53 -5.69 22.50
CA ARG A 156 2.40 -6.53 23.36
C ARG A 156 1.74 -7.85 23.73
N ARG A 157 0.45 -7.85 24.08
CA ARG A 157 -0.32 -9.07 24.36
C ARG A 157 -0.46 -9.95 23.13
N ILE A 158 -0.63 -9.34 21.95
CA ILE A 158 -0.65 -10.05 20.67
C ILE A 158 0.69 -10.75 20.42
N ASP A 159 1.80 -10.12 20.76
CA ASP A 159 3.15 -10.71 20.65
C ASP A 159 3.35 -11.86 21.66
N GLN A 160 2.76 -11.75 22.85
CA GLN A 160 2.79 -12.79 23.89
C GLN A 160 1.88 -13.99 23.62
N LEU A 161 0.79 -13.83 22.85
CA LEU A 161 -0.14 -14.90 22.47
C LEU A 161 0.46 -15.83 21.40
N GLN A 162 1.72 -16.26 21.58
CA GLN A 162 2.48 -17.06 20.63
C GLN A 162 1.75 -18.34 20.24
N GLY A 163 1.00 -18.21 19.16
CA GLY A 163 0.43 -19.22 18.31
C GLY A 163 0.25 -18.56 16.95
N THR A 164 0.83 -19.15 15.91
CA THR A 164 0.77 -18.60 14.53
C THR A 164 -0.67 -18.39 14.05
N ALA A 165 -1.63 -19.17 14.56
CA ALA A 165 -3.06 -19.02 14.30
C ALA A 165 -3.61 -17.60 14.56
N ASN A 166 -3.11 -16.89 15.59
CA ASN A 166 -3.57 -15.54 15.91
C ASN A 166 -3.08 -14.47 14.93
N VAL A 167 -1.97 -14.71 14.22
CA VAL A 167 -1.47 -13.79 13.18
C VAL A 167 -2.36 -13.88 11.95
N TRP A 168 -2.68 -15.10 11.51
CA TRP A 168 -3.54 -15.32 10.35
C TRP A 168 -4.94 -14.75 10.51
N ARG A 169 -5.54 -14.91 11.70
CA ARG A 169 -6.85 -14.31 12.02
C ARG A 169 -6.87 -12.78 11.93
N LYS A 170 -5.73 -12.12 12.13
CA LYS A 170 -5.59 -10.65 11.99
C LYS A 170 -5.26 -10.23 10.56
N LEU A 171 -4.48 -11.03 9.85
CA LEU A 171 -4.16 -10.76 8.44
C LEU A 171 -5.40 -10.84 7.54
N VAL A 172 -6.35 -11.72 7.83
CA VAL A 172 -7.60 -11.84 7.04
C VAL A 172 -8.37 -10.51 6.95
N PRO A 173 -8.80 -9.86 8.05
CA PRO A 173 -9.53 -8.60 7.94
C PRO A 173 -8.68 -7.48 7.35
N ILE A 174 -7.38 -7.39 7.67
CA ILE A 174 -6.48 -6.38 7.08
C ILE A 174 -6.41 -6.53 5.56
N TYR A 175 -6.23 -7.76 5.08
CA TYR A 175 -6.15 -8.06 3.66
C TYR A 175 -7.49 -7.83 2.95
N LEU A 176 -8.60 -8.23 3.58
CA LEU A 176 -9.94 -8.00 3.05
C LEU A 176 -10.23 -6.51 2.91
N ILE A 177 -9.90 -5.69 3.92
CA ILE A 177 -10.04 -4.23 3.83
C ILE A 177 -9.20 -3.68 2.68
N GLY A 178 -7.95 -4.14 2.53
CA GLY A 178 -7.09 -3.75 1.41
C GLY A 178 -7.70 -4.08 0.05
N LEU A 179 -8.26 -5.28 -0.12
CA LEU A 179 -8.97 -5.67 -1.34
C LEU A 179 -10.22 -4.84 -1.59
N ILE A 180 -11.02 -4.58 -0.55
CA ILE A 180 -12.21 -3.72 -0.67
C ILE A 180 -11.78 -2.36 -1.19
N LEU A 181 -10.83 -1.69 -0.51
CA LEU A 181 -10.34 -0.37 -0.90
C LEU A 181 -9.83 -0.38 -2.35
N LEU A 182 -8.98 -1.34 -2.73
CA LEU A 182 -8.44 -1.47 -4.09
C LEU A 182 -9.56 -1.55 -5.14
N HIS A 183 -10.57 -2.37 -4.91
CA HIS A 183 -11.64 -2.61 -5.89
C HIS A 183 -12.76 -1.57 -5.84
N THR A 184 -12.86 -0.78 -4.77
CA THR A 184 -13.85 0.30 -4.66
C THR A 184 -13.31 1.67 -5.03
N THR A 185 -11.98 1.89 -5.08
CA THR A 185 -11.38 3.12 -5.62
C THR A 185 -11.86 3.38 -7.07
N PRO A 186 -12.30 4.61 -7.42
CA PRO A 186 -12.16 5.88 -6.68
C PRO A 186 -13.31 6.23 -5.72
N PHE A 187 -14.15 5.28 -5.32
CA PHE A 187 -15.31 5.46 -4.44
C PHE A 187 -16.41 6.35 -5.02
N ASP A 188 -16.55 6.34 -6.35
CA ASP A 188 -17.66 6.97 -7.08
C ASP A 188 -18.93 6.12 -6.97
N LEU A 189 -19.47 6.05 -5.76
CA LEU A 189 -20.59 5.18 -5.42
C LEU A 189 -21.87 5.58 -6.17
N VAL A 190 -22.59 4.58 -6.69
CA VAL A 190 -23.86 4.75 -7.41
C VAL A 190 -25.03 4.19 -6.65
N ASP A 191 -26.22 4.75 -6.93
CA ASP A 191 -27.48 4.21 -6.45
C ASP A 191 -27.93 2.98 -7.28
N PHE A 192 -28.96 2.29 -6.78
CA PHE A 192 -29.54 1.14 -7.48
C PHE A 192 -30.18 1.51 -8.84
N GLY A 193 -30.60 2.76 -9.03
CA GLY A 193 -31.17 3.24 -10.29
C GLY A 193 -30.14 3.21 -11.43
N PHE A 194 -28.88 3.46 -11.09
CA PHE A 194 -27.77 3.46 -12.03
C PHE A 194 -27.41 2.07 -12.58
N LEU A 195 -27.79 0.99 -11.89
CA LEU A 195 -27.52 -0.38 -12.36
C LEU A 195 -28.10 -0.67 -13.75
N LYS A 196 -29.24 -0.06 -14.08
CA LYS A 196 -29.86 -0.19 -15.41
C LYS A 196 -28.99 0.44 -16.51
N VAL A 197 -28.29 1.53 -16.19
CA VAL A 197 -27.35 2.19 -17.10
C VAL A 197 -26.12 1.29 -17.29
N LYS A 198 -25.52 0.80 -16.21
CA LYS A 198 -24.37 -0.14 -16.31
C LYS A 198 -24.70 -1.41 -17.10
N TRP A 199 -25.92 -1.94 -16.94
CA TRP A 199 -26.38 -3.07 -17.74
C TRP A 199 -26.43 -2.74 -19.23
N LYS A 200 -27.04 -1.61 -19.60
CA LYS A 200 -27.15 -1.17 -21.00
C LYS A 200 -25.78 -0.89 -21.63
N ASP A 201 -24.85 -0.36 -20.86
CA ASP A 201 -23.49 -0.06 -21.30
C ASP A 201 -22.60 -1.32 -21.37
N GLY A 202 -23.12 -2.50 -21.00
CA GLY A 202 -22.39 -3.77 -21.02
C GLY A 202 -21.36 -3.92 -19.90
N ASN A 203 -21.41 -3.05 -18.88
CA ASN A 203 -20.55 -3.07 -17.69
C ASN A 203 -21.00 -4.07 -16.62
N ILE A 204 -22.02 -4.89 -16.91
CA ILE A 204 -22.43 -6.03 -16.11
C ILE A 204 -22.42 -7.28 -17.00
N ARG A 205 -21.46 -8.18 -16.76
CA ARG A 205 -21.21 -9.39 -17.55
C ARG A 205 -21.38 -10.64 -16.69
N PHE A 206 -22.55 -11.27 -16.75
CA PHE A 206 -22.83 -12.50 -16.01
C PHE A 206 -22.27 -13.78 -16.64
N ILE A 207 -22.03 -13.77 -17.96
CA ILE A 207 -21.50 -14.94 -18.65
C ILE A 207 -19.96 -14.85 -18.59
N PRO A 208 -19.29 -15.79 -17.91
CA PRO A 208 -17.83 -15.77 -17.82
C PRO A 208 -17.20 -16.00 -19.20
N PHE A 209 -16.06 -15.35 -19.44
CA PHE A 209 -15.28 -15.43 -20.69
C PHE A 209 -16.06 -15.00 -21.95
N HIS A 210 -17.15 -14.26 -21.78
CA HIS A 210 -17.99 -13.79 -22.87
C HIS A 210 -17.94 -12.28 -23.02
N PHE A 211 -17.80 -11.82 -24.26
CA PHE A 211 -17.84 -10.41 -24.61
C PHE A 211 -19.15 -10.13 -25.39
N PRO A 212 -20.12 -9.43 -24.79
CA PRO A 212 -21.46 -9.31 -25.34
C PRO A 212 -21.50 -8.65 -26.72
N GLU A 213 -22.23 -9.26 -27.66
CA GLU A 213 -22.35 -8.76 -29.04
C GLU A 213 -23.19 -7.48 -29.17
N PHE A 214 -24.06 -7.21 -28.19
CA PHE A 214 -24.84 -5.96 -28.15
C PHE A 214 -23.98 -4.74 -27.75
N ALA A 215 -22.78 -4.96 -27.24
CA ALA A 215 -21.86 -3.87 -26.92
C ALA A 215 -21.22 -3.33 -28.20
N PRO A 216 -20.96 -2.00 -28.29
CA PRO A 216 -20.24 -1.40 -29.40
C PRO A 216 -18.91 -2.11 -29.71
N GLU A 217 -18.58 -2.26 -31.01
CA GLU A 217 -17.41 -3.01 -31.47
C GLU A 217 -16.09 -2.55 -30.82
N HIS A 218 -15.93 -1.23 -30.67
CA HIS A 218 -14.74 -0.65 -30.06
C HIS A 218 -14.56 -1.07 -28.59
N LEU A 219 -15.65 -1.13 -27.80
CA LEU A 219 -15.59 -1.60 -26.41
C LEU A 219 -15.27 -3.10 -26.35
N ARG A 220 -15.86 -3.89 -27.25
CA ARG A 220 -15.58 -5.32 -27.33
C ARG A 220 -14.11 -5.60 -27.64
N LYS A 221 -13.53 -4.85 -28.57
CA LYS A 221 -12.10 -4.93 -28.89
C LYS A 221 -11.23 -4.55 -27.68
N LEU A 222 -11.54 -3.43 -27.03
CA LEU A 222 -10.83 -2.97 -25.83
C LEU A 222 -10.87 -4.03 -24.71
N TRP A 223 -12.03 -4.62 -24.42
CA TRP A 223 -12.14 -5.65 -23.38
C TRP A 223 -11.36 -6.92 -23.71
N LYS A 224 -11.34 -7.33 -24.99
CA LYS A 224 -10.52 -8.47 -25.43
C LYS A 224 -9.03 -8.19 -25.28
N GLU A 225 -8.58 -6.98 -25.60
CA GLU A 225 -7.20 -6.55 -25.44
C GLU A 225 -6.80 -6.48 -23.96
N GLN A 226 -7.69 -5.98 -23.09
CA GLN A 226 -7.47 -5.87 -21.64
C GLN A 226 -7.67 -7.18 -20.88
N PHE A 227 -8.23 -8.22 -21.50
CA PHE A 227 -8.58 -9.48 -20.82
C PHE A 227 -7.38 -10.12 -20.10
N LEU A 228 -6.24 -10.18 -20.78
CA LEU A 228 -5.02 -10.78 -20.22
C LEU A 228 -4.46 -9.93 -19.08
N GLU A 229 -4.44 -8.61 -19.24
CA GLU A 229 -4.00 -7.66 -18.23
C GLU A 229 -4.86 -7.75 -16.96
N LYS A 230 -6.18 -7.68 -17.13
CA LYS A 230 -7.15 -7.78 -16.02
C LYS A 230 -7.01 -9.12 -15.29
N THR A 231 -6.91 -10.22 -16.04
CA THR A 231 -6.71 -11.56 -15.47
C THR A 231 -5.39 -11.66 -14.69
N PHE A 232 -4.30 -11.11 -15.23
CA PHE A 232 -2.99 -11.11 -14.58
C PHE A 232 -3.03 -10.38 -13.23
N PHE A 233 -3.59 -9.18 -13.22
CA PHE A 233 -3.75 -8.40 -11.98
C PHE A 233 -4.69 -9.08 -11.00
N ASN A 234 -5.80 -9.65 -11.46
CA ASN A 234 -6.72 -10.41 -10.62
C ASN A 234 -6.03 -11.61 -9.94
N ILE A 235 -5.16 -12.32 -10.67
CA ILE A 235 -4.32 -13.37 -10.07
C ILE A 235 -3.41 -12.79 -8.99
N GLY A 236 -2.75 -11.65 -9.25
CA GLY A 236 -1.92 -10.95 -8.27
C GLY A 236 -2.68 -10.54 -7.00
N TYR A 237 -3.95 -10.13 -7.14
CA TYR A 237 -4.79 -9.68 -6.02
C TYR A 237 -5.34 -10.85 -5.18
N PHE A 238 -5.71 -11.95 -5.80
CA PHE A 238 -6.35 -13.06 -5.09
C PHE A 238 -5.37 -14.17 -4.67
N PHE A 239 -4.19 -14.25 -5.28
CA PHE A 239 -3.16 -15.22 -4.90
C PHE A 239 -2.72 -15.11 -3.42
N PRO A 240 -2.45 -13.92 -2.85
CA PRO A 240 -2.05 -13.82 -1.45
C PRO A 240 -3.17 -14.22 -0.47
N ALA A 241 -4.45 -14.06 -0.83
CA ALA A 241 -5.56 -14.56 -0.01
C ALA A 241 -5.47 -16.08 0.17
N GLY A 242 -5.08 -16.83 -0.87
CA GLY A 242 -4.83 -18.27 -0.77
C GLY A 242 -3.72 -18.64 0.24
N LEU A 243 -2.64 -17.86 0.27
CA LEU A 243 -1.55 -18.03 1.24
C LEU A 243 -1.99 -17.73 2.66
N ILE A 244 -2.78 -16.67 2.86
CA ILE A 244 -3.33 -16.28 4.16
C ILE A 244 -4.30 -17.35 4.69
N LEU A 245 -5.19 -17.85 3.83
CA LEU A 245 -6.10 -18.93 4.18
C LEU A 245 -5.33 -20.20 4.59
N ALA A 246 -4.23 -20.52 3.93
CA ALA A 246 -3.42 -21.70 4.23
C ALA A 246 -2.78 -21.71 5.63
N GLY A 247 -2.70 -20.55 6.28
CA GLY A 247 -2.24 -20.40 7.64
C GLY A 247 -3.32 -20.58 8.71
N LEU A 248 -4.60 -20.53 8.34
CA LEU A 248 -5.70 -20.79 9.26
C LEU A 248 -5.76 -22.28 9.63
N ASP A 249 -6.37 -22.59 10.78
CA ASP A 249 -6.46 -23.96 11.29
C ASP A 249 -7.41 -24.84 10.44
N TRP A 250 -8.49 -24.24 9.92
CA TRP A 250 -9.62 -24.96 9.33
C TRP A 250 -9.42 -25.48 7.88
N PRO A 251 -8.55 -24.89 7.03
CA PRO A 251 -8.15 -25.47 5.73
C PRO A 251 -6.74 -26.11 5.79
N ARG A 252 -6.14 -26.26 6.98
CA ARG A 252 -4.81 -26.86 7.15
C ARG A 252 -4.77 -28.35 6.76
N ASN A 253 -5.93 -29.01 6.80
CA ASN A 253 -6.06 -30.43 6.50
C ASN A 253 -5.91 -30.67 4.99
N LYS A 254 -4.96 -31.54 4.60
CA LYS A 254 -4.58 -31.79 3.19
C LYS A 254 -5.57 -32.68 2.42
N ASN A 255 -6.77 -32.87 2.94
CA ASN A 255 -7.80 -33.70 2.32
C ASN A 255 -8.61 -32.92 1.28
N SER A 256 -9.35 -33.62 0.43
CA SER A 256 -10.21 -33.02 -0.61
C SER A 256 -11.21 -32.02 -0.03
N LEU A 257 -11.66 -32.25 1.21
CA LEU A 257 -12.52 -31.33 1.96
C LEU A 257 -11.84 -29.98 2.26
N GLY A 258 -10.54 -29.96 2.58
CA GLY A 258 -9.77 -28.73 2.76
C GLY A 258 -9.64 -27.94 1.46
N ALA A 259 -9.41 -28.61 0.33
CA ALA A 259 -9.36 -27.97 -0.98
C ALA A 259 -10.72 -27.36 -1.37
N LEU A 260 -11.82 -28.11 -1.20
CA LEU A 260 -13.19 -27.63 -1.45
C LEU A 260 -13.54 -26.39 -0.61
N LYS A 261 -13.13 -26.40 0.66
CA LYS A 261 -13.29 -25.29 1.59
C LYS A 261 -12.56 -24.02 1.12
N VAL A 262 -11.34 -24.16 0.61
CA VAL A 262 -10.55 -23.03 0.08
C VAL A 262 -11.17 -22.51 -1.21
N ILE A 263 -11.59 -23.39 -2.11
CA ILE A 263 -12.29 -23.01 -3.34
C ILE A 263 -13.57 -22.26 -3.01
N GLY A 264 -14.38 -22.79 -2.08
CA GLY A 264 -15.60 -22.12 -1.63
C GLY A 264 -15.34 -20.75 -0.99
N ALA A 265 -14.32 -20.65 -0.14
CA ALA A 265 -13.92 -19.36 0.45
C ALA A 265 -13.42 -18.37 -0.63
N GLY A 266 -12.64 -18.84 -1.61
CA GLY A 266 -12.17 -18.04 -2.73
C GLY A 266 -13.33 -17.53 -3.60
N PHE A 267 -14.32 -18.39 -3.87
CA PHE A 267 -15.54 -18.01 -4.58
C PHE A 267 -16.32 -16.95 -3.83
N VAL A 268 -16.57 -17.15 -2.53
CA VAL A 268 -17.30 -16.17 -1.71
C VAL A 268 -16.55 -14.84 -1.68
N LEU A 269 -15.22 -14.86 -1.52
CA LEU A 269 -14.41 -13.64 -1.50
C LEU A 269 -14.46 -12.91 -2.86
N ALA A 270 -14.21 -13.62 -3.96
CA ALA A 270 -14.20 -13.02 -5.29
C ALA A 270 -15.59 -12.52 -5.69
N ALA A 271 -16.65 -13.29 -5.43
CA ALA A 271 -18.03 -12.88 -5.68
C ALA A 271 -18.42 -11.66 -4.83
N PHE A 272 -18.00 -11.60 -3.56
CA PHE A 272 -18.24 -10.45 -2.70
C PHE A 272 -17.58 -9.18 -3.25
N ILE A 273 -16.29 -9.26 -3.59
CA ILE A 273 -15.54 -8.14 -4.19
C ILE A 273 -16.17 -7.70 -5.52
N GLU A 274 -16.57 -8.64 -6.37
CA GLU A 274 -17.21 -8.34 -7.65
C GLU A 274 -18.59 -7.68 -7.45
N CYS A 275 -19.38 -8.15 -6.48
CA CYS A 275 -20.64 -7.53 -6.12
C CYS A 275 -20.45 -6.09 -5.59
N LEU A 276 -19.37 -5.79 -4.87
CA LEU A 276 -19.07 -4.42 -4.46
C LEU A 276 -18.81 -3.51 -5.66
N GLN A 277 -18.21 -4.00 -6.74
CA GLN A 277 -18.00 -3.21 -7.95
C GLN A 277 -19.30 -2.81 -8.65
N LEU A 278 -20.43 -3.47 -8.37
CA LEU A 278 -21.74 -3.01 -8.84
C LEU A 278 -22.09 -1.62 -8.31
N THR A 279 -21.65 -1.29 -7.09
CA THR A 279 -21.95 -0.01 -6.44
C THR A 279 -20.98 1.09 -6.83
N VAL A 280 -20.01 0.86 -7.72
CA VAL A 280 -18.94 1.81 -8.08
C VAL A 280 -19.07 2.17 -9.56
N PHE A 281 -19.28 3.44 -9.91
CA PHE A 281 -19.59 3.85 -11.29
C PHE A 281 -18.49 3.41 -12.28
N SER A 282 -17.23 3.68 -11.96
CA SER A 282 -16.07 3.42 -12.83
C SER A 282 -15.67 1.95 -12.99
N ARG A 283 -16.32 1.02 -12.28
CA ARG A 283 -15.95 -0.42 -12.28
C ARG A 283 -17.01 -1.27 -13.00
N ALA A 284 -16.59 -2.35 -13.65
CA ALA A 284 -17.49 -3.29 -14.31
C ALA A 284 -17.63 -4.57 -13.48
N PHE A 285 -18.84 -5.14 -13.44
CA PHE A 285 -19.07 -6.46 -12.86
C PHE A 285 -18.82 -7.54 -13.92
N GLU A 286 -17.98 -8.53 -13.61
CA GLU A 286 -17.59 -9.62 -14.50
C GLU A 286 -17.52 -10.96 -13.77
N ALA A 287 -18.38 -11.90 -14.17
CA ALA A 287 -18.34 -13.27 -13.66
C ALA A 287 -16.99 -13.99 -13.92
N THR A 288 -16.24 -13.53 -14.93
CA THR A 288 -14.88 -14.01 -15.21
C THR A 288 -13.92 -13.75 -14.05
N ASP A 289 -14.05 -12.61 -13.37
CA ASP A 289 -13.18 -12.24 -12.26
C ASP A 289 -13.46 -13.07 -11.01
N ILE A 290 -14.71 -13.49 -10.82
CA ILE A 290 -15.09 -14.44 -9.77
C ILE A 290 -14.37 -15.77 -10.00
N ILE A 291 -14.38 -16.30 -11.23
CA ILE A 291 -13.73 -17.58 -11.56
C ILE A 291 -12.21 -17.46 -11.44
N THR A 292 -11.61 -16.46 -12.09
CA THR A 292 -10.15 -16.28 -12.09
C THR A 292 -9.62 -15.96 -10.69
N GLY A 293 -10.35 -15.16 -9.90
CA GLY A 293 -10.04 -14.90 -8.50
C GLY A 293 -10.13 -16.15 -7.63
N THR A 294 -11.17 -16.98 -7.82
CA THR A 294 -11.29 -18.28 -7.11
C THR A 294 -10.11 -19.20 -7.42
N LEU A 295 -9.72 -19.30 -8.69
CA LEU A 295 -8.57 -20.10 -9.12
C LEU A 295 -7.26 -19.54 -8.56
N ALA A 296 -7.11 -18.22 -8.48
CA ALA A 296 -5.94 -17.58 -7.89
C ALA A 296 -5.82 -17.86 -6.38
N VAL A 297 -6.92 -17.85 -5.63
CA VAL A 297 -6.94 -18.27 -4.21
C VAL A 297 -6.52 -19.73 -4.08
N ALA A 298 -7.08 -20.62 -4.90
CA ALA A 298 -6.71 -22.04 -4.89
C ALA A 298 -5.24 -22.25 -5.26
N PHE A 299 -4.71 -21.46 -6.21
CA PHE A 299 -3.30 -21.48 -6.61
C PHE A 299 -2.38 -21.04 -5.47
N GLY A 300 -2.68 -19.92 -4.80
CA GLY A 300 -1.93 -19.44 -3.63
C GLY A 300 -1.90 -20.46 -2.49
N TRP A 301 -3.06 -21.06 -2.17
CA TRP A 301 -3.13 -22.12 -1.17
C TRP A 301 -2.30 -23.33 -1.57
N SER A 302 -2.42 -23.80 -2.82
CA SER A 302 -1.65 -24.95 -3.33
C SER A 302 -0.14 -24.70 -3.27
N MET A 303 0.30 -23.49 -3.60
CA MET A 303 1.70 -23.08 -3.48
C MET A 303 2.21 -23.14 -2.03
N SER A 304 1.39 -22.75 -1.06
CA SER A 304 1.73 -22.89 0.36
C SER A 304 1.97 -24.35 0.77
N GLN A 305 1.20 -25.29 0.20
CA GLN A 305 1.33 -26.73 0.48
C GLN A 305 2.67 -27.24 -0.03
N LEU A 306 3.03 -26.85 -1.25
CA LEU A 306 4.29 -27.21 -1.87
C LEU A 306 5.46 -26.64 -1.05
N MET A 307 5.38 -25.39 -0.61
CA MET A 307 6.46 -24.68 0.09
C MET A 307 6.81 -25.18 1.48
N THR A 308 6.05 -26.15 1.99
CA THR A 308 6.33 -26.83 3.26
C THR A 308 7.11 -28.12 3.09
N LYS A 309 7.35 -28.57 1.85
CA LYS A 309 8.14 -29.76 1.55
C LYS A 309 9.58 -29.35 1.16
N PRO A 310 10.63 -29.99 1.73
CA PRO A 310 12.04 -29.66 1.43
C PRO A 310 12.42 -29.91 -0.05
N ASP A 311 12.03 -31.06 -0.60
CA ASP A 311 12.61 -31.56 -1.87
C ASP A 311 11.71 -31.40 -3.10
N GLY A 312 10.40 -31.20 -2.92
CA GLY A 312 9.40 -31.40 -3.99
C GLY A 312 9.21 -30.28 -5.01
N VAL A 313 9.92 -29.15 -4.93
CA VAL A 313 9.40 -27.89 -5.52
C VAL A 313 10.41 -27.07 -6.35
N ILE A 314 11.66 -27.48 -6.49
CA ILE A 314 12.61 -26.70 -7.32
C ILE A 314 12.19 -26.72 -8.79
N ARG A 315 11.67 -27.86 -9.28
CA ARG A 315 11.27 -28.04 -10.70
C ARG A 315 10.10 -27.16 -11.13
N LEU A 316 9.16 -26.84 -10.24
CA LEU A 316 8.00 -26.00 -10.57
C LEU A 316 8.23 -24.52 -10.24
N ARG A 317 9.06 -24.20 -9.23
CA ARG A 317 9.32 -22.80 -8.84
C ARG A 317 9.99 -22.00 -9.93
N ILE A 318 11.01 -22.56 -10.59
CA ILE A 318 11.77 -21.82 -11.60
C ILE A 318 10.87 -21.51 -12.82
N PRO A 319 10.16 -22.48 -13.43
CA PRO A 319 9.24 -22.16 -14.53
C PRO A 319 8.14 -21.18 -14.13
N LEU A 320 7.54 -21.32 -12.93
CA LEU A 320 6.51 -20.39 -12.47
C LEU A 320 7.08 -18.98 -12.21
N LEU A 321 8.30 -18.88 -11.68
CA LEU A 321 8.98 -17.61 -11.49
C LEU A 321 9.27 -16.95 -12.82
N LEU A 322 9.82 -17.69 -13.78
CA LEU A 322 10.07 -17.18 -15.13
C LEU A 322 8.77 -16.75 -15.81
N LEU A 323 7.71 -17.56 -15.72
CA LEU A 323 6.40 -17.22 -16.26
C LEU A 323 5.84 -15.93 -15.64
N TRP A 324 5.95 -15.77 -14.31
CA TRP A 324 5.47 -14.58 -13.63
C TRP A 324 6.31 -13.34 -13.94
N VAL A 325 7.64 -13.49 -14.02
CA VAL A 325 8.57 -12.41 -14.44
C VAL A 325 8.26 -11.97 -15.87
N VAL A 326 8.08 -12.91 -16.80
CA VAL A 326 7.68 -12.60 -18.18
C VAL A 326 6.31 -11.92 -18.17
N GLY A 327 5.35 -12.40 -17.39
CA GLY A 327 4.05 -11.75 -17.22
C GLY A 327 4.18 -10.30 -16.76
N LEU A 328 4.98 -10.03 -15.72
CA LEU A 328 5.26 -8.67 -15.24
C LEU A 328 5.88 -7.80 -16.32
N MET A 329 6.90 -8.30 -17.04
CA MET A 329 7.53 -7.56 -18.14
C MET A 329 6.51 -7.26 -19.25
N VAL A 330 5.69 -8.25 -19.61
CA VAL A 330 4.66 -8.05 -20.64
C VAL A 330 3.68 -6.98 -20.22
N MET A 331 3.11 -7.07 -19.01
CA MET A 331 2.11 -6.10 -18.56
C MET A 331 2.67 -4.70 -18.39
N ASN A 332 3.93 -4.56 -17.98
CA ASN A 332 4.56 -3.26 -17.79
C ASN A 332 5.12 -2.64 -19.08
N TRP A 333 5.28 -3.42 -20.15
CA TRP A 333 5.84 -2.93 -21.41
C TRP A 333 4.85 -2.83 -22.57
N GLN A 334 3.58 -3.25 -22.38
CA GLN A 334 2.51 -2.97 -23.36
C GLN A 334 2.38 -1.45 -23.59
N PRO A 335 2.23 -0.95 -24.83
CA PRO A 335 1.96 -1.67 -26.08
C PRO A 335 3.21 -2.10 -26.87
N PHE A 336 4.38 -2.26 -26.24
CA PHE A 336 5.65 -2.68 -26.85
C PHE A 336 6.16 -1.77 -27.98
N ASN A 337 5.83 -0.48 -27.93
CA ASN A 337 6.27 0.52 -28.91
C ASN A 337 7.60 1.16 -28.50
N PHE A 338 8.65 0.35 -28.40
CA PHE A 338 9.98 0.79 -27.99
C PHE A 338 10.55 1.82 -28.98
N LEU A 339 11.12 2.90 -28.45
CA LEU A 339 11.85 3.89 -29.22
C LEU A 339 13.19 3.27 -29.66
N GLU A 340 13.35 3.06 -30.95
CA GLU A 340 14.55 2.45 -31.54
C GLU A 340 15.64 3.51 -31.87
N ASP A 341 15.24 4.75 -32.13
CA ASP A 341 16.14 5.82 -32.57
C ASP A 341 16.74 6.62 -31.40
N ALA A 342 18.07 6.80 -31.41
CA ALA A 342 18.78 7.63 -30.44
C ALA A 342 18.31 9.10 -30.45
N VAL A 343 17.83 9.59 -31.60
CA VAL A 343 17.25 10.94 -31.73
C VAL A 343 15.88 10.99 -31.05
N ALA A 344 15.04 9.97 -31.25
CA ALA A 344 13.74 9.86 -30.59
C ALA A 344 13.90 9.75 -29.07
N LEU A 345 14.87 8.97 -28.60
CA LEU A 345 15.20 8.84 -27.18
C LEU A 345 15.68 10.15 -26.56
N ARG A 346 16.57 10.91 -27.24
CA ARG A 346 17.00 12.24 -26.79
C ARG A 346 15.87 13.27 -26.82
N SER A 347 14.91 13.10 -27.73
CA SER A 347 13.72 13.96 -27.82
C SER A 347 12.63 13.59 -26.81
N ASN A 348 12.70 12.40 -26.20
CA ASN A 348 11.77 11.98 -25.15
C ASN A 348 12.07 12.77 -23.86
N ARG A 349 11.48 13.96 -23.76
CA ARG A 349 11.69 14.91 -22.65
C ARG A 349 11.18 14.43 -21.30
N LYS A 350 10.46 13.30 -21.23
CA LYS A 350 9.86 12.81 -19.97
C LYS A 350 10.92 12.29 -19.00
N GLY A 351 11.98 11.66 -19.50
CA GLY A 351 13.09 11.16 -18.69
C GLY A 351 12.67 10.18 -17.57
N PHE A 352 13.65 9.71 -16.79
CA PHE A 352 13.39 8.91 -15.60
C PHE A 352 13.14 9.83 -14.40
N ASN A 353 12.02 9.64 -13.68
CA ASN A 353 11.74 10.40 -12.48
C ASN A 353 12.52 9.83 -11.29
N TRP A 354 13.62 10.49 -10.95
CA TRP A 354 14.49 10.12 -9.83
C TRP A 354 13.95 10.57 -8.47
N MET A 355 12.84 11.30 -8.41
CA MET A 355 12.26 11.76 -7.15
C MET A 355 11.19 10.77 -6.65
N PRO A 356 11.41 10.11 -5.50
CA PRO A 356 10.48 9.11 -4.98
C PRO A 356 9.09 9.67 -4.69
N PHE A 357 8.04 8.98 -5.09
CA PHE A 357 6.63 9.29 -4.79
C PHE A 357 6.08 10.61 -5.37
N VAL A 358 6.83 11.33 -6.21
CA VAL A 358 6.36 12.59 -6.81
C VAL A 358 5.23 12.34 -7.82
N ASP A 359 5.34 11.27 -8.60
CA ASP A 359 4.33 10.79 -9.54
C ASP A 359 3.01 10.43 -8.85
N TYR A 360 3.08 9.93 -7.62
CA TYR A 360 1.93 9.66 -6.77
C TYR A 360 1.35 10.92 -6.13
N TYR A 361 2.16 11.97 -5.96
CA TYR A 361 1.74 13.24 -5.37
C TYR A 361 1.00 14.14 -6.37
N GLU A 362 1.36 14.10 -7.66
CA GLU A 362 0.77 14.94 -8.70
C GLU A 362 -0.66 14.52 -9.10
N HIS A 363 -1.18 13.41 -8.58
CA HIS A 363 -2.47 12.83 -8.95
C HIS A 363 -3.40 12.66 -7.73
N ASP A 364 -4.60 12.12 -7.94
CA ASP A 364 -5.53 11.77 -6.87
C ASP A 364 -4.90 10.77 -5.88
N TYR A 365 -4.90 11.10 -4.59
CA TYR A 365 -4.34 10.28 -3.52
C TYR A 365 -4.96 8.87 -3.45
N LEU A 366 -6.21 8.71 -3.88
CA LEU A 366 -6.88 7.41 -3.95
C LEU A 366 -6.35 6.56 -5.11
N ASP A 367 -6.10 7.18 -6.27
CA ASP A 367 -5.47 6.52 -7.41
C ASP A 367 -4.02 6.15 -7.08
N ALA A 368 -3.31 7.03 -6.36
CA ALA A 368 -1.98 6.76 -5.87
C ALA A 368 -1.94 5.52 -4.97
N PHE A 369 -2.81 5.47 -3.96
CA PHE A 369 -2.94 4.31 -3.08
C PHE A 369 -3.24 3.02 -3.87
N TYR A 370 -4.18 3.08 -4.81
CA TYR A 370 -4.53 1.96 -5.69
C TYR A 370 -3.32 1.44 -6.46
N LYS A 371 -2.59 2.33 -7.15
CA LYS A 371 -1.39 1.97 -7.94
C LYS A 371 -0.28 1.38 -7.06
N MET A 372 0.02 2.00 -5.92
CA MET A 372 1.03 1.48 -4.98
C MET A 372 0.66 0.07 -4.49
N PHE A 373 -0.60 -0.12 -4.07
CA PHE A 373 -1.06 -1.40 -3.55
C PHE A 373 -1.09 -2.49 -4.63
N GLN A 374 -1.56 -2.16 -5.84
CA GLN A 374 -1.51 -3.05 -7.00
C GLN A 374 -0.08 -3.51 -7.31
N LYS A 375 0.88 -2.59 -7.40
CA LYS A 375 2.30 -2.90 -7.67
C LYS A 375 2.92 -3.78 -6.59
N MET A 376 2.60 -3.50 -5.32
CA MET A 376 3.02 -4.34 -4.21
C MET A 376 2.44 -5.77 -4.31
N LEU A 377 1.16 -5.93 -4.61
CA LEU A 377 0.51 -7.24 -4.67
C LEU A 377 1.06 -8.12 -5.79
N VAL A 378 1.32 -7.57 -6.98
CA VAL A 378 1.86 -8.36 -8.11
C VAL A 378 3.32 -8.80 -7.91
N PHE A 379 4.05 -8.23 -6.93
CA PHE A 379 5.37 -8.70 -6.52
C PHE A 379 5.35 -9.75 -5.41
N VAL A 380 4.22 -9.97 -4.74
CA VAL A 380 4.08 -11.03 -3.71
C VAL A 380 4.46 -12.42 -4.25
N PRO A 381 4.02 -12.86 -5.45
CA PRO A 381 4.42 -14.14 -6.01
C PRO A 381 5.93 -14.30 -6.21
N ILE A 382 6.67 -13.23 -6.55
CA ILE A 382 8.14 -13.25 -6.68
C ILE A 382 8.77 -13.66 -5.34
N GLY A 383 8.38 -12.99 -4.26
CA GLY A 383 8.83 -13.30 -2.90
C GLY A 383 8.56 -14.72 -2.49
N VAL A 384 7.35 -15.19 -2.79
CA VAL A 384 6.88 -16.54 -2.51
C VAL A 384 7.78 -17.55 -3.24
N LEU A 385 7.95 -17.41 -4.55
CA LEU A 385 8.70 -18.35 -5.40
C LEU A 385 10.21 -18.38 -5.09
N LEU A 386 10.81 -17.23 -4.75
CA LEU A 386 12.22 -17.14 -4.37
C LEU A 386 12.51 -17.70 -2.96
N THR A 387 11.51 -17.73 -2.07
CA THR A 387 11.72 -18.14 -0.68
C THR A 387 11.89 -19.66 -0.54
N LYS A 388 13.12 -20.10 -0.27
CA LYS A 388 13.42 -21.50 0.05
C LYS A 388 12.99 -21.86 1.48
N PRO A 389 12.56 -23.12 1.73
CA PRO A 389 12.37 -23.63 3.08
C PRO A 389 13.67 -23.59 3.89
N GLY A 390 13.59 -23.22 5.17
CA GLY A 390 14.73 -23.23 6.08
C GLY A 390 14.57 -22.28 7.27
N PRO A 391 15.57 -22.15 8.14
CA PRO A 391 15.58 -21.16 9.22
C PRO A 391 15.91 -19.74 8.70
N GLY A 392 15.64 -18.71 9.51
CA GLY A 392 16.03 -17.32 9.27
C GLY A 392 15.10 -16.48 8.36
N LEU A 393 15.51 -15.26 8.04
CA LEU A 393 14.88 -14.37 7.06
C LEU A 393 15.92 -14.06 5.97
N PRO A 394 15.88 -14.69 4.79
CA PRO A 394 16.85 -14.45 3.73
C PRO A 394 16.53 -13.16 2.97
N TRP A 395 16.23 -12.07 3.68
CA TRP A 395 15.65 -10.84 3.13
C TRP A 395 16.51 -10.27 2.01
N LEU A 396 17.85 -10.28 2.12
CA LEU A 396 18.76 -9.86 1.05
C LEU A 396 18.64 -10.73 -0.22
N LYS A 397 18.41 -12.04 -0.08
CA LYS A 397 18.25 -12.96 -1.23
C LYS A 397 16.91 -12.79 -1.95
N ILE A 398 15.98 -12.05 -1.37
CA ILE A 398 14.69 -11.68 -1.98
C ILE A 398 14.75 -10.24 -2.47
N LEU A 399 15.29 -9.34 -1.67
CA LEU A 399 15.40 -7.91 -1.94
C LEU A 399 16.27 -7.64 -3.18
N ILE A 400 17.47 -8.24 -3.26
CA ILE A 400 18.38 -8.00 -4.40
C ILE A 400 17.74 -8.39 -5.74
N PRO A 401 17.22 -9.62 -5.94
CA PRO A 401 16.61 -9.97 -7.23
C PRO A 401 15.30 -9.23 -7.51
N SER A 402 14.51 -8.86 -6.50
CA SER A 402 13.30 -8.06 -6.71
C SER A 402 13.62 -6.62 -7.09
N LEU A 403 14.63 -6.00 -6.47
CA LEU A 403 15.17 -4.70 -6.90
C LEU A 403 15.71 -4.77 -8.32
N ALA A 404 16.48 -5.80 -8.66
CA ALA A 404 17.02 -5.96 -10.01
C ALA A 404 15.90 -6.12 -11.05
N LEU A 405 14.83 -6.84 -10.71
CA LEU A 405 13.65 -6.96 -11.57
C LEU A 405 12.93 -5.62 -11.75
N ALA A 406 12.65 -4.91 -10.66
CA ALA A 406 11.97 -3.61 -10.71
C ALA A 406 12.79 -2.59 -11.51
N VAL A 407 14.10 -2.50 -11.27
CA VAL A 407 15.03 -1.69 -12.09
C VAL A 407 14.99 -2.10 -13.56
N GLY A 408 14.94 -3.40 -13.85
CA GLY A 408 14.85 -3.90 -15.23
C GLY A 408 13.55 -3.52 -15.94
N ILE A 409 12.41 -3.60 -15.24
CA ILE A 409 11.10 -3.19 -15.74
C ILE A 409 11.11 -1.70 -16.07
N GLU A 410 11.53 -0.88 -15.11
CA GLU A 410 11.58 0.58 -15.22
C GLU A 410 12.60 1.05 -16.28
N ALA A 411 13.75 0.38 -16.38
CA ALA A 411 14.72 0.62 -17.42
C ALA A 411 14.14 0.35 -18.81
N GLY A 412 13.31 -0.70 -18.96
CA GLY A 412 12.58 -0.97 -20.20
C GLY A 412 11.53 0.11 -20.50
N GLN A 413 10.78 0.56 -19.49
CA GLN A 413 9.78 1.62 -19.64
C GLN A 413 10.37 2.96 -20.09
N ASN A 414 11.63 3.24 -19.78
CA ASN A 414 12.34 4.43 -20.26
C ASN A 414 12.45 4.50 -21.80
N TYR A 415 12.33 3.36 -22.49
CA TYR A 415 12.31 3.29 -23.94
C TYR A 415 10.89 3.32 -24.51
N LEU A 416 9.84 3.42 -23.68
CA LEU A 416 8.44 3.47 -24.14
C LEU A 416 7.89 4.90 -24.05
N PRO A 417 7.37 5.49 -25.14
CA PRO A 417 6.91 6.88 -25.15
C PRO A 417 5.63 7.12 -24.33
N SER A 418 4.86 6.04 -24.10
CA SER A 418 3.63 6.06 -23.31
C SER A 418 3.85 5.90 -21.80
N HIS A 419 5.06 5.58 -21.35
CA HIS A 419 5.36 5.32 -19.94
C HIS A 419 6.14 6.48 -19.30
N TYR A 420 6.00 6.56 -17.98
CA TYR A 420 6.73 7.49 -17.12
C TYR A 420 7.46 6.65 -16.08
N PRO A 421 8.70 6.25 -16.36
CA PRO A 421 9.43 5.40 -15.43
C PRO A 421 9.83 6.19 -14.18
N THR A 422 9.74 5.56 -13.02
CA THR A 422 9.91 6.22 -11.71
C THR A 422 10.75 5.40 -10.75
N ILE A 423 11.50 6.08 -9.88
CA ILE A 423 12.17 5.43 -8.76
C ILE A 423 11.16 4.91 -7.72
N SER A 424 9.96 5.49 -7.67
CA SER A 424 8.89 5.15 -6.73
C SER A 424 8.53 3.67 -6.83
N ASP A 425 8.39 3.17 -8.05
CA ASP A 425 8.02 1.79 -8.32
C ASP A 425 9.14 0.81 -7.96
N VAL A 426 10.40 1.19 -8.23
CA VAL A 426 11.59 0.47 -7.76
C VAL A 426 11.62 0.30 -6.25
N LEU A 427 11.07 1.26 -5.50
CA LEU A 427 10.99 1.20 -4.04
C LEU A 427 9.77 0.41 -3.54
N ILE A 428 8.62 0.50 -4.21
CA ILE A 428 7.36 -0.12 -3.80
C ILE A 428 7.34 -1.62 -4.10
N GLU A 429 7.74 -2.01 -5.31
CA GLU A 429 7.62 -3.38 -5.80
C GLU A 429 8.36 -4.41 -4.92
N PRO A 430 9.62 -4.18 -4.48
CA PRO A 430 10.32 -5.13 -3.60
C PRO A 430 9.64 -5.34 -2.25
N ILE A 431 8.85 -4.38 -1.75
CA ILE A 431 8.08 -4.53 -0.50
C ILE A 431 7.08 -5.69 -0.64
N GLY A 432 6.47 -5.82 -1.83
CA GLY A 432 5.60 -6.93 -2.18
C GLY A 432 6.32 -8.28 -2.11
N ALA A 433 7.52 -8.36 -2.68
CA ALA A 433 8.33 -9.57 -2.63
C ALA A 433 8.75 -9.92 -1.18
N LEU A 434 9.09 -8.92 -0.35
CA LEU A 434 9.37 -9.15 1.06
C LEU A 434 8.12 -9.62 1.82
N ALA A 435 6.94 -9.07 1.54
CA ALA A 435 5.67 -9.54 2.10
C ALA A 435 5.39 -11.00 1.72
N GLY A 436 5.64 -11.38 0.47
CA GLY A 436 5.55 -12.77 0.01
C GLY A 436 6.48 -13.72 0.74
N MET A 437 7.74 -13.32 0.96
CA MET A 437 8.68 -14.09 1.79
C MET A 437 8.15 -14.26 3.22
N LEU A 438 7.65 -13.19 3.84
CA LEU A 438 7.10 -13.23 5.19
C LEU A 438 5.89 -14.18 5.29
N LEU A 439 4.97 -14.14 4.33
CA LEU A 439 3.84 -15.07 4.27
C LEU A 439 4.32 -16.53 4.23
N VAL A 440 5.30 -16.86 3.39
CA VAL A 440 5.86 -18.23 3.32
C VAL A 440 6.47 -18.65 4.66
N ARG A 441 7.20 -17.75 5.32
CA ARG A 441 7.85 -18.03 6.62
C ARG A 441 6.84 -18.23 7.74
N LEU A 442 5.78 -17.43 7.76
CA LEU A 442 4.68 -17.60 8.69
C LEU A 442 3.98 -18.95 8.46
N VAL A 443 3.79 -19.38 7.20
CA VAL A 443 3.17 -20.67 6.88
C VAL A 443 4.07 -21.81 7.36
N GLN A 444 5.38 -21.73 7.09
CA GLN A 444 6.35 -22.72 7.54
C GLN A 444 6.38 -22.84 9.07
N LYS A 445 6.48 -21.71 9.78
CA LYS A 445 6.46 -21.66 11.26
C LYS A 445 5.14 -22.17 11.84
N SER A 446 4.03 -21.97 11.13
CA SER A 446 2.74 -22.51 11.59
C SER A 446 2.69 -24.03 11.54
N ARG A 447 3.50 -24.65 10.67
CA ARG A 447 3.46 -26.07 10.31
C ARG A 447 4.60 -26.92 10.87
N SER A 448 5.71 -26.28 11.26
CA SER A 448 6.68 -26.85 12.22
C SER A 448 6.02 -26.98 13.59
#